data_AF-A0A955LWL7-F1
#
_entry.id   AF-A0A955LWL7-F1
#
_cell.length_a   1.000
_cell.length_b   1.000
_cell.length_c   1.000
_cell.angle_alpha   90.00
_cell.angle_beta   90.00
_cell.angle_gamma   90.00
#
_symmetry.space_group_name_H-M   'P 1'
#
loop_
_entity.id
_entity.type
_entity.pdbx_description
1 polymer ?
#
loop_
_entity_poly.entity_id
_entity_poly.type
_entity_poly.pdbx_seq_one_letter_code
_entity_poly.pdbx_strand_id
1 'polypeptide(L)'
;MDEQSPETNQKPVPGQEQVIQQLQRSHEQLQQILHSVSTEQIQNAKLTDTWTTKDIIAHLAVWNWEMINEIQRILEDGATWDDYFVDEEKRNEFDINLVAERAGHSLDDVIKEWENSFQTLILTIQHLDGEQWQHQSSDSTWSSGHLEGQPITVYSLFDRISQGETHEAMHTRQIAEHFGVQI
;
A
#
# COMPACT_ATOMS: atom_id res chain seq x y z
N MET A 1 37.37 24.78 -18.59
CA MET A 1 36.55 24.71 -17.36
C MET A 1 35.15 24.56 -17.87
N ASP A 2 34.73 23.31 -18.08
CA ASP A 2 33.36 23.01 -18.48
C ASP A 2 32.68 22.39 -17.27
N GLU A 3 31.66 23.09 -16.80
CA GLU A 3 30.86 22.76 -15.63
C GLU A 3 30.15 21.43 -15.86
N GLN A 4 30.56 20.40 -15.12
CA GLN A 4 29.75 19.20 -14.94
C GLN A 4 28.50 19.60 -14.15
N SER A 5 27.35 19.60 -14.84
CA SER A 5 26.06 19.63 -14.17
C SER A 5 25.95 18.40 -13.27
N PRO A 6 25.44 18.53 -12.03
CA PRO A 6 25.28 17.37 -11.15
C PRO A 6 24.21 16.47 -11.75
N GLU A 7 24.61 15.27 -12.21
CA GLU A 7 23.69 14.17 -12.45
C GLU A 7 22.92 13.94 -11.15
N THR A 8 21.65 14.33 -11.15
CA THR A 8 20.71 13.99 -10.09
C THR A 8 20.67 12.47 -10.04
N ASN A 9 21.22 11.90 -8.97
CA ASN A 9 21.24 10.47 -8.69
C ASN A 9 19.82 10.00 -8.30
N GLN A 10 18.85 10.22 -9.18
CA GLN A 10 17.49 9.71 -9.06
C GLN A 10 17.54 8.23 -9.45
N LYS A 11 17.16 7.36 -8.50
CA LYS A 11 16.94 5.94 -8.79
C LYS A 11 15.94 5.83 -9.97
N PRO A 12 16.12 4.86 -10.88
CA PRO A 12 15.20 4.68 -11.99
C PRO A 12 13.78 4.44 -11.46
N VAL A 13 12.80 5.12 -12.06
CA VAL A 13 11.37 4.92 -11.82
C VAL A 13 11.07 3.42 -11.92
N PRO A 14 10.41 2.79 -10.92
CA PRO A 14 10.08 1.38 -11.01
C PRO A 14 9.13 1.17 -12.19
N GLY A 15 9.45 0.18 -13.02
CA GLY A 15 8.58 -0.21 -14.12
C GLY A 15 7.25 -0.73 -13.57
N GLN A 16 6.14 -0.39 -14.22
CA GLN A 16 4.80 -0.88 -13.90
C GLN A 16 4.77 -2.41 -13.67
N GLU A 17 5.44 -3.18 -14.54
CA GLU A 17 5.53 -4.64 -14.42
C GLU A 17 6.29 -5.08 -13.16
N GLN A 18 7.37 -4.37 -12.79
CA GLN A 18 8.13 -4.66 -11.57
C GLN A 18 7.28 -4.42 -10.32
N VAL A 19 6.47 -3.35 -10.32
CA VAL A 19 5.52 -3.06 -9.23
C VAL A 19 4.50 -4.19 -9.10
N ILE A 20 3.87 -4.60 -10.20
CA ILE A 20 2.90 -5.70 -10.21
C ILE A 20 3.51 -6.99 -9.66
N GLN A 21 4.70 -7.38 -10.16
CA GLN A 21 5.36 -8.60 -9.71
C GLN A 21 5.67 -8.58 -8.21
N GLN A 22 6.09 -7.43 -7.68
CA GLN A 22 6.43 -7.32 -6.27
C GLN A 22 5.17 -7.32 -5.39
N LEU A 23 4.08 -6.68 -5.82
CA LEU A 23 2.78 -6.76 -5.15
C LEU A 23 2.26 -8.20 -5.10
N GLN A 24 2.27 -8.91 -6.24
CA GLN A 24 1.85 -10.32 -6.33
C GLN A 24 2.66 -11.22 -5.41
N ARG A 25 3.99 -11.05 -5.39
CA ARG A 25 4.85 -11.82 -4.47
C ARG A 25 4.48 -11.59 -3.02
N SER A 26 4.27 -10.34 -2.61
CA SER A 26 3.90 -10.01 -1.22
C SER A 26 2.55 -10.61 -0.83
N HIS A 27 1.61 -10.64 -1.77
CA HIS A 27 0.28 -11.19 -1.58
C HIS A 27 0.30 -12.70 -1.40
N GLU A 28 1.01 -13.41 -2.28
CA GLU A 28 1.21 -14.85 -2.18
C GLU A 28 1.90 -15.23 -0.85
N GLN A 29 2.88 -14.44 -0.39
CA GLN A 29 3.54 -14.67 0.89
C GLN A 29 2.57 -14.50 2.07
N LEU A 30 1.73 -13.45 2.06
CA LEU A 30 0.74 -13.27 3.11
C LEU A 30 -0.28 -14.41 3.12
N GLN A 31 -0.78 -14.82 1.95
CA GLN A 31 -1.69 -15.96 1.82
C GLN A 31 -1.09 -17.23 2.44
N GLN A 32 0.19 -17.52 2.15
CA GLN A 32 0.89 -18.69 2.71
C GLN A 32 0.97 -18.64 4.24
N ILE A 33 1.30 -17.48 4.81
CA ILE A 33 1.33 -17.30 6.27
C ILE A 33 -0.07 -17.53 6.85
N LEU A 34 -1.11 -16.91 6.28
CA LEU A 34 -2.47 -17.04 6.79
C LEU A 34 -2.97 -18.50 6.72
N HIS A 35 -2.56 -19.28 5.73
CA HIS A 35 -2.82 -20.71 5.67
C HIS A 35 -2.09 -21.55 6.74
N SER A 36 -0.98 -21.02 7.29
CA SER A 36 -0.19 -21.68 8.34
C SER A 36 -0.66 -21.35 9.76
N VAL A 37 -1.52 -20.34 9.92
CA VAL A 37 -2.04 -19.85 11.20
C VAL A 37 -3.49 -20.30 11.36
N SER A 38 -3.90 -20.66 12.59
CA SER A 38 -5.29 -21.07 12.82
C SER A 38 -6.26 -19.89 12.72
N THR A 39 -7.49 -20.15 12.30
CA THR A 39 -8.58 -19.16 12.27
C THR A 39 -8.77 -18.46 13.63
N GLU A 40 -8.68 -19.20 14.74
CA GLU A 40 -8.79 -18.63 16.09
C GLU A 40 -7.68 -17.62 16.38
N GLN A 41 -6.44 -17.92 15.99
CA GLN A 41 -5.31 -17.00 16.12
C GLN A 41 -5.52 -15.76 15.24
N ILE A 42 -5.95 -15.91 13.99
CA ILE A 42 -6.18 -14.76 13.10
C ILE A 42 -7.25 -13.82 13.67
N GLN A 43 -8.31 -14.38 14.25
CA GLN A 43 -9.44 -13.60 14.77
C GLN A 43 -9.17 -12.94 16.12
N ASN A 44 -8.41 -13.59 17.00
CA ASN A 44 -8.36 -13.20 18.41
C ASN A 44 -6.97 -12.81 18.92
N ALA A 45 -5.89 -13.30 18.27
CA ALA A 45 -4.54 -12.93 18.70
C ALA A 45 -4.27 -11.48 18.31
N LYS A 46 -3.92 -10.68 19.32
CA LYS A 46 -3.52 -9.29 19.15
C LYS A 46 -2.12 -9.24 18.57
N LEU A 47 -2.01 -8.76 17.33
CA LEU A 47 -0.74 -8.53 16.64
C LEU A 47 -0.05 -7.27 17.18
N THR A 48 -0.84 -6.23 17.47
CA THR A 48 -0.42 -4.99 18.13
C THR A 48 -1.21 -4.80 19.43
N ASP A 49 -1.00 -3.69 20.15
CA ASP A 49 -1.76 -3.41 21.39
C ASP A 49 -3.28 -3.39 21.17
N THR A 50 -3.72 -3.00 19.97
CA THR A 50 -5.12 -2.79 19.61
C THR A 50 -5.64 -3.70 18.51
N TRP A 51 -4.79 -4.14 17.57
CA TRP A 51 -5.25 -4.83 16.36
C TRP A 51 -4.92 -6.31 16.37
N THR A 52 -5.89 -7.11 15.94
CA THR A 52 -5.72 -8.52 15.60
C THR A 52 -5.19 -8.69 14.17
N THR A 53 -4.79 -9.90 13.80
CA THR A 53 -4.44 -10.19 12.41
C THR A 53 -5.61 -9.95 11.46
N LYS A 54 -6.85 -10.25 11.88
CA LYS A 54 -8.05 -9.91 11.12
C LYS A 54 -8.14 -8.41 10.83
N ASP A 55 -7.85 -7.57 11.82
CA ASP A 55 -7.90 -6.11 11.65
C ASP A 55 -6.83 -5.61 10.69
N ILE A 56 -5.65 -6.26 10.67
CA ILE A 56 -4.57 -5.95 9.73
C ILE A 56 -4.97 -6.32 8.29
N ILE A 57 -5.63 -7.47 8.08
CA ILE A 57 -6.13 -7.86 6.75
C ILE A 57 -7.21 -6.88 6.28
N ALA A 58 -8.11 -6.48 7.18
CA ALA A 58 -9.11 -5.45 6.92
C ALA A 58 -8.48 -4.10 6.54
N HIS A 59 -7.44 -3.68 7.27
CA HIS A 59 -6.65 -2.48 6.98
C HIS A 59 -6.01 -2.53 5.59
N LEU A 60 -5.38 -3.65 5.22
CA LEU A 60 -4.81 -3.85 3.89
C LEU A 60 -5.87 -3.73 2.79
N ALA A 61 -7.05 -4.31 2.99
CA ALA A 61 -8.14 -4.25 2.02
C ALA A 61 -8.57 -2.81 1.72
N VAL A 62 -8.68 -1.98 2.75
CA VAL A 62 -9.03 -0.56 2.58
C VAL A 62 -7.93 0.18 1.86
N TRP A 63 -6.68 0.03 2.28
CA TRP A 63 -5.57 0.76 1.67
C TRP A 63 -5.41 0.39 0.19
N ASN A 64 -5.76 -0.82 -0.23
CA ASN A 64 -5.87 -1.19 -1.64
C ASN A 64 -6.96 -0.39 -2.36
N TRP A 65 -8.16 -0.28 -1.78
CA TRP A 65 -9.24 0.54 -2.33
C TRP A 65 -8.89 2.01 -2.41
N GLU A 66 -8.28 2.54 -1.36
CA GLU A 66 -7.84 3.92 -1.34
C GLU A 66 -6.77 4.17 -2.39
N MET A 67 -5.84 3.24 -2.59
CA MET A 67 -4.83 3.33 -3.65
C MET A 67 -5.46 3.37 -5.05
N ILE A 68 -6.52 2.58 -5.29
CA ILE A 68 -7.28 2.64 -6.55
C ILE A 68 -7.92 4.01 -6.73
N ASN A 69 -8.55 4.55 -5.69
CA ASN A 69 -9.18 5.89 -5.72
C ASN A 69 -8.14 6.98 -5.97
N GLU A 70 -6.96 6.86 -5.35
CA GLU A 70 -5.91 7.85 -5.51
C GLU A 70 -5.29 7.83 -6.90
N ILE A 71 -5.12 6.66 -7.50
CA ILE A 71 -4.70 6.57 -8.91
C ILE A 71 -5.67 7.39 -9.78
N GLN A 72 -6.98 7.25 -9.57
CA GLN A 72 -7.97 8.03 -10.31
C GLN A 72 -7.85 9.53 -10.02
N ARG A 73 -7.74 9.91 -8.74
CA ARG A 73 -7.58 11.31 -8.34
C ARG A 73 -6.33 11.96 -8.92
N ILE A 74 -5.21 11.24 -8.97
CA ILE A 74 -3.98 11.72 -9.62
C ILE A 74 -4.23 12.00 -11.09
N LEU A 75 -4.85 11.05 -11.81
CA LEU A 75 -5.19 11.19 -13.24
C LEU A 75 -6.19 12.33 -13.52
N GLU A 76 -6.99 12.69 -12.52
CA GLU A 76 -7.95 13.80 -12.56
C GLU A 76 -7.39 15.10 -11.96
N ASP A 77 -6.08 15.18 -11.72
CA ASP A 77 -5.39 16.35 -11.19
C ASP A 77 -5.86 16.80 -9.78
N GLY A 78 -6.33 15.86 -8.98
CA GLY A 78 -6.86 16.07 -7.63
C GLY A 78 -6.25 15.17 -6.56
N ALA A 79 -4.94 14.91 -6.61
CA ALA A 79 -4.23 14.09 -5.62
C ALA A 79 -4.51 14.52 -4.17
N THR A 80 -4.69 13.55 -3.29
CA THR A 80 -4.98 13.75 -1.86
C THR A 80 -4.10 12.92 -0.93
N TRP A 81 -3.29 11.99 -1.45
CA TRP A 81 -2.57 11.02 -0.62
C TRP A 81 -1.60 11.66 0.37
N ASP A 82 -0.99 12.78 0.00
CA ASP A 82 -0.05 13.50 0.84
C ASP A 82 -0.70 13.99 2.15
N ASP A 83 -2.02 14.26 2.15
CA ASP A 83 -2.76 14.62 3.36
C ASP A 83 -2.63 13.56 4.46
N TYR A 84 -2.64 12.26 4.11
CA TYR A 84 -2.50 11.18 5.09
C TYR A 84 -1.08 11.09 5.67
N PHE A 85 -0.06 11.64 5.00
CA PHE A 85 1.31 11.61 5.51
C PHE A 85 1.60 12.80 6.43
N VAL A 86 1.08 13.97 6.08
CA VAL A 86 1.26 15.22 6.83
C VAL A 86 0.42 15.26 8.09
N ASP A 87 -0.81 14.75 8.00
CA ASP A 87 -1.80 14.84 9.06
C ASP A 87 -1.96 13.48 9.73
N GLU A 88 -1.20 13.29 10.82
CA GLU A 88 -1.27 12.10 11.65
C GLU A 88 -2.67 11.90 12.25
N GLU A 89 -3.40 12.98 12.56
CA GLU A 89 -4.77 12.88 13.05
C GLU A 89 -5.69 12.32 11.96
N LYS A 90 -5.65 12.84 10.73
CA LYS A 90 -6.43 12.30 9.61
C LYS A 90 -6.12 10.83 9.32
N ARG A 91 -4.84 10.45 9.32
CA ARG A 91 -4.44 9.04 9.12
C ARG A 91 -4.98 8.16 10.23
N ASN A 92 -4.84 8.58 11.48
CA ASN A 92 -5.37 7.83 12.62
C ASN A 92 -6.90 7.76 12.60
N GLU A 93 -7.59 8.84 12.24
CA GLU A 93 -9.05 8.86 12.09
C GLU A 93 -9.51 7.91 10.98
N PHE A 94 -8.82 7.92 9.84
CA PHE A 94 -9.04 6.97 8.76
C PHE A 94 -8.93 5.55 9.32
N ASP A 95 -7.76 5.18 9.85
CA ASP A 95 -7.47 3.85 10.40
C ASP A 95 -8.47 3.40 11.49
N ILE A 96 -8.88 4.29 12.39
CA ILE A 96 -9.90 4.01 13.42
C ILE A 96 -11.26 3.69 12.78
N ASN A 97 -11.68 4.49 11.81
CA ASN A 97 -12.96 4.27 11.11
C ASN A 97 -12.94 2.94 10.34
N LEU A 98 -11.80 2.56 9.74
CA LEU A 98 -11.65 1.29 9.03
C LEU A 98 -11.93 0.08 9.91
N VAL A 99 -11.33 0.08 11.10
CA VAL A 99 -11.45 -0.99 12.08
C VAL A 99 -12.86 -1.02 12.67
N ALA A 100 -13.44 0.16 12.95
CA ALA A 100 -14.79 0.26 13.49
C ALA A 100 -15.85 -0.30 12.52
N GLU A 101 -15.75 0.01 11.23
CA GLU A 101 -16.67 -0.49 10.21
C GLU A 101 -16.61 -2.02 10.04
N ARG A 102 -15.41 -2.60 10.19
CA ARG A 102 -15.16 -4.03 9.95
C ARG A 102 -15.16 -4.88 11.21
N ALA A 103 -15.31 -4.27 12.39
CA ALA A 103 -15.39 -4.99 13.66
C ALA A 103 -16.47 -6.08 13.63
N GLY A 104 -17.61 -5.81 12.97
CA GLY A 104 -18.72 -6.73 12.81
C GLY A 104 -18.60 -7.75 11.68
N HIS A 105 -17.60 -7.63 10.80
CA HIS A 105 -17.43 -8.55 9.66
C HIS A 105 -16.83 -9.89 10.12
N SER A 106 -17.28 -10.97 9.47
CA SER A 106 -16.69 -12.29 9.65
C SER A 106 -15.27 -12.32 9.08
N LEU A 107 -14.44 -13.29 9.51
CA LEU A 107 -13.10 -13.45 8.94
C LEU A 107 -13.18 -13.73 7.42
N ASP A 108 -14.13 -14.55 6.99
CA ASP A 108 -14.31 -14.91 5.59
C ASP A 108 -14.67 -13.67 4.73
N ASP A 109 -15.51 -12.78 5.26
CA ASP A 109 -15.85 -11.52 4.57
C ASP A 109 -14.62 -10.61 4.44
N VAL A 110 -13.81 -10.51 5.50
CA VAL A 110 -12.58 -9.69 5.50
C VAL A 110 -11.55 -10.25 4.52
N ILE A 111 -11.31 -11.56 4.50
CA ILE A 111 -10.40 -12.20 3.54
C ILE A 111 -10.92 -11.99 2.12
N LYS A 112 -12.22 -12.18 1.88
CA LYS A 112 -12.82 -11.96 0.55
C LYS A 112 -12.69 -10.50 0.10
N GLU A 113 -12.88 -9.54 0.97
CA GLU A 113 -12.70 -8.12 0.66
C GLU A 113 -11.25 -7.82 0.31
N TRP A 114 -10.29 -8.34 1.10
CA TRP A 114 -8.86 -8.19 0.84
C TRP A 114 -8.46 -8.75 -0.52
N GLU A 115 -8.83 -9.99 -0.84
CA GLU A 115 -8.57 -10.61 -2.15
C GLU A 115 -9.15 -9.80 -3.31
N ASN A 116 -10.41 -9.35 -3.18
CA ASN A 116 -11.07 -8.56 -4.24
C ASN A 116 -10.39 -7.20 -4.43
N SER A 117 -10.02 -6.54 -3.33
CA SER A 117 -9.35 -5.23 -3.38
C SER A 117 -7.97 -5.35 -4.03
N PHE A 118 -7.23 -6.41 -3.72
CA PHE A 118 -5.92 -6.68 -4.30
C PHE A 118 -6.01 -6.98 -5.80
N GLN A 119 -6.90 -7.89 -6.20
CA GLN A 119 -7.13 -8.21 -7.61
C GLN A 119 -7.54 -6.97 -8.41
N THR A 120 -8.41 -6.14 -7.84
CA THR A 120 -8.83 -4.90 -8.49
C THR A 120 -7.68 -3.91 -8.61
N LEU A 121 -6.83 -3.77 -7.58
CA LEU A 121 -5.65 -2.91 -7.62
C LEU A 121 -4.68 -3.35 -8.72
N ILE A 122 -4.38 -4.65 -8.80
CA ILE A 122 -3.51 -5.21 -9.86
C ILE A 122 -4.10 -4.92 -11.24
N LEU A 123 -5.39 -5.16 -11.44
CA LEU A 123 -6.05 -4.87 -12.71
C LEU A 123 -6.01 -3.37 -13.02
N THR A 124 -6.31 -2.49 -12.05
CA THR A 124 -6.22 -1.03 -12.23
C THR A 124 -4.82 -0.65 -12.69
N ILE A 125 -3.77 -1.13 -12.02
CA ILE A 125 -2.39 -0.82 -12.40
C ILE A 125 -2.10 -1.37 -13.80
N GLN A 126 -2.47 -2.61 -14.13
CA GLN A 126 -2.24 -3.23 -15.44
C GLN A 126 -2.89 -2.50 -16.62
N HIS A 127 -4.01 -1.82 -16.39
CA HIS A 127 -4.73 -1.09 -17.44
C HIS A 127 -4.18 0.31 -17.69
N LEU A 128 -3.27 0.81 -16.84
CA LEU A 128 -2.61 2.09 -17.09
C LEU A 128 -1.67 1.96 -18.29
N ASP A 129 -1.71 2.93 -19.19
CA ASP A 129 -0.66 3.08 -20.19
C ASP A 129 0.58 3.81 -19.61
N GLY A 130 1.62 3.95 -20.42
CA GLY A 130 2.87 4.57 -20.00
C GLY A 130 2.76 6.08 -19.71
N GLU A 131 1.78 6.78 -20.29
CA GLU A 131 1.52 8.19 -20.01
C GLU A 131 0.80 8.32 -18.67
N GLN A 132 -0.24 7.52 -18.45
CA GLN A 132 -0.97 7.45 -17.19
C GLN A 132 -0.08 7.03 -16.01
N TRP A 133 0.83 6.07 -16.21
CA TRP A 133 1.80 5.66 -15.19
C TRP A 133 2.72 6.79 -14.74
N GLN A 134 3.07 7.69 -15.65
CA GLN A 134 3.93 8.85 -15.42
C GLN A 134 3.15 10.13 -15.12
N HIS A 135 1.82 10.09 -15.16
CA HIS A 135 0.97 11.28 -15.01
C HIS A 135 1.25 11.94 -13.66
N GLN A 136 1.46 13.25 -13.73
CA GLN A 136 1.66 14.13 -12.58
C GLN A 136 0.36 14.87 -12.29
N SER A 137 -0.07 14.88 -11.03
CA SER A 137 -1.28 15.57 -10.60
C SER A 137 -1.05 17.09 -10.48
N SER A 138 -1.31 17.85 -11.55
CA SER A 138 -1.07 19.30 -11.60
C SER A 138 0.31 19.71 -11.04
N ASP A 139 0.41 20.81 -10.31
CA ASP A 139 1.64 21.25 -9.63
C ASP A 139 1.82 20.61 -8.24
N SER A 140 1.09 19.53 -7.93
CA SER A 140 1.13 18.90 -6.61
C SER A 140 2.46 18.18 -6.37
N THR A 141 3.02 18.37 -5.17
CA THR A 141 4.26 17.73 -4.73
C THR A 141 4.08 17.12 -3.35
N TRP A 142 4.80 16.04 -3.08
CA TRP A 142 4.90 15.48 -1.72
C TRP A 142 5.46 16.55 -0.78
N SER A 143 4.82 16.77 0.36
CA SER A 143 5.23 17.81 1.30
C SER A 143 6.14 17.32 2.43
N SER A 144 6.33 15.99 2.53
CA SER A 144 7.20 15.38 3.54
C SER A 144 7.75 14.02 3.11
N GLY A 145 8.66 13.47 3.91
CA GLY A 145 9.28 12.18 3.65
C GLY A 145 10.40 12.26 2.61
N HIS A 146 10.86 11.11 2.13
CA HIS A 146 11.99 11.06 1.18
C HIS A 146 11.62 11.52 -0.24
N LEU A 147 10.33 11.70 -0.53
CA LEU A 147 9.84 12.31 -1.78
C LEU A 147 9.58 13.81 -1.65
N GLU A 148 9.89 14.45 -0.53
CA GLU A 148 9.61 15.87 -0.32
C GLU A 148 10.05 16.74 -1.53
N GLY A 149 9.12 17.56 -2.02
CA GLY A 149 9.31 18.43 -3.18
C GLY A 149 9.30 17.71 -4.54
N GLN A 150 9.17 16.38 -4.58
CA GLN A 150 8.98 15.64 -5.83
C GLN A 150 7.51 15.70 -6.26
N PRO A 151 7.22 15.69 -7.58
CA PRO A 151 5.86 15.63 -8.08
C PRO A 151 5.08 14.40 -7.59
N ILE A 152 3.79 14.58 -7.31
CA ILE A 152 2.88 13.45 -7.06
C ILE A 152 2.47 12.88 -8.41
N THR A 153 2.97 11.67 -8.69
CA THR A 153 2.62 10.88 -9.86
C THR A 153 2.01 9.54 -9.47
N VAL A 154 1.39 8.85 -10.43
CA VAL A 154 0.86 7.49 -10.18
C VAL A 154 1.97 6.55 -9.70
N TYR A 155 3.13 6.53 -10.37
CA TYR A 155 4.24 5.68 -9.93
C TYR A 155 4.78 6.05 -8.55
N SER A 156 4.72 7.33 -8.14
CA SER A 156 5.28 7.80 -6.87
C SER A 156 4.55 7.21 -5.66
N LEU A 157 3.27 6.81 -5.81
CA LEU A 157 2.53 6.05 -4.80
C LEU A 157 3.22 4.72 -4.43
N PHE A 158 3.97 4.15 -5.37
CA PHE A 158 4.65 2.88 -5.24
C PHE A 158 6.12 3.02 -4.87
N ASP A 159 6.59 4.21 -4.47
CA ASP A 159 8.02 4.39 -4.23
C ASP A 159 8.58 3.48 -3.12
N ARG A 160 7.82 3.14 -2.07
CA ARG A 160 8.29 2.18 -1.06
C ARG A 160 8.67 0.81 -1.67
N ILE A 161 8.03 0.41 -2.77
CA ILE A 161 8.38 -0.78 -3.54
C ILE A 161 9.77 -0.62 -4.18
N SER A 162 10.12 0.58 -4.65
CA SER A 162 11.47 0.93 -5.13
C SER A 162 12.53 0.82 -4.02
N GLN A 163 12.11 0.94 -2.75
CA GLN A 163 12.93 0.73 -1.56
C GLN A 163 12.96 -0.73 -1.08
N GLY A 164 12.25 -1.62 -1.76
CA GLY A 164 12.27 -3.07 -1.51
C GLY A 164 11.18 -3.58 -0.58
N GLU A 165 10.18 -2.76 -0.21
CA GLU A 165 9.09 -3.19 0.67
C GLU A 165 7.72 -2.67 0.22
N THR A 166 6.76 -3.56 0.05
CA THR A 166 5.33 -3.22 -0.12
C THR A 166 4.68 -3.05 1.25
N HIS A 167 3.56 -2.32 1.31
CA HIS A 167 2.77 -2.20 2.54
C HIS A 167 2.33 -3.57 3.08
N GLU A 168 1.97 -4.49 2.18
CA GLU A 168 1.60 -5.85 2.52
C GLU A 168 2.81 -6.66 3.01
N ALA A 169 3.98 -6.58 2.37
CA ALA A 169 5.19 -7.26 2.82
C ALA A 169 5.60 -6.87 4.25
N MET A 170 5.44 -5.58 4.59
CA MET A 170 5.69 -5.11 5.95
C MET A 170 4.80 -5.84 6.96
N HIS A 171 3.49 -5.94 6.70
CA HIS A 171 2.55 -6.66 7.57
C HIS A 171 2.76 -8.18 7.55
N THR A 172 3.11 -8.75 6.40
CA THR A 172 3.53 -10.16 6.27
C THR A 172 4.67 -10.48 7.25
N ARG A 173 5.71 -9.64 7.33
CA ARG A 173 6.81 -9.82 8.30
C ARG A 173 6.32 -9.73 9.74
N GLN A 174 5.50 -8.74 10.07
CA GLN A 174 4.94 -8.59 11.42
C GLN A 174 4.14 -9.81 11.86
N ILE A 175 3.29 -10.34 10.98
CA ILE A 175 2.49 -11.54 11.24
C ILE A 175 3.39 -12.77 11.38
N ALA A 176 4.37 -12.94 10.48
CA ALA A 176 5.34 -14.03 10.54
C ALA A 176 6.08 -14.05 11.89
N GLU A 177 6.63 -12.90 12.29
CA GLU A 177 7.36 -12.73 13.54
C GLU A 177 6.49 -13.02 14.75
N HIS A 178 5.24 -12.54 14.76
CA HIS A 178 4.31 -12.75 15.87
C HIS A 178 3.95 -14.23 16.06
N PHE A 179 3.76 -14.98 14.98
CA PHE A 179 3.40 -16.41 15.06
C PHE A 179 4.61 -17.37 14.97
N GLY A 180 5.82 -16.85 14.81
CA GLY A 180 7.05 -17.65 14.66
C GLY A 180 7.09 -18.46 13.35
N VAL A 181 6.49 -17.94 12.29
CA VAL A 181 6.47 -18.55 10.95
C VAL A 181 7.68 -18.07 10.15
N GLN A 182 8.31 -18.95 9.36
CA GLN A 182 9.42 -18.59 8.48
C GLN A 182 8.90 -18.09 7.13
N ILE A 183 9.58 -17.06 6.58
CA ILE A 183 9.31 -16.39 5.29
C ILE A 183 10.52 -16.51 4.37
#